data_AF-A0A954AMC8-F1
#
_entry.id   AF-A0A954AMC8-F1
#
_cell.length_a   1.000
_cell.length_b   1.000
_cell.length_c   1.000
_cell.angle_alpha   90.00
_cell.angle_beta   90.00
_cell.angle_gamma   90.00
#
_symmetry.space_group_name_H-M   'P 1'
#
loop_
_entity.id
_entity.type
_entity.pdbx_description
1 polymer ?
#
loop_
_entity_poly.entity_id
_entity_poly.type
_entity_poly.pdbx_seq_one_letter_code
_entity_poly.pdbx_strand_id
1 'polypeptide(L)'
;MPNPLPATYSGNVFPFGSSSANAEHVQFIYDGSHISANYPVLIQKLRFRSTGACAGGSMTNVTIKLSQCPVAWNAITTTYANNMIPAKTVTVLNNGTVNFNVAAAADWCYDLVLTTPYLFDPTAGPLVFDWERLSTSTITGTFTGAMAGDSTSPLKGSRVYGPAGQAVGAGFTASTNGYACAAEITWIPAAGLYSSFTATPTSGTSPLTVQFTDTTYSSSGPVTSWKWDFNNDNIIDSTVQNPSYTFTATGYDQYFDVTLETTDGVNPPSKVTFQKFIRLNPSKATTVDYGVGSTNVPAPAPIDVPPYSSTYSATAGIRGYHFVAPVDFVVTGFETPNDYTTPETDQTVVCYVLATPPTGAFTATAADVKFFQTGPANTVLKAVPPVLVKKGEWFGVFGACHASTAASSMRNSYGTGPHASTVLGQPISLQRLWMNSDPRTNMGQGVVNPSTGTLARVFVHVAGNVAVPSLTCDAPPVLGTTPNLDMKAVFSGAQAGILMLGAGRTPAPIPTPFGNLLILPPIPLTVIVPNGTGIVPLPIPNDSNLTGVMVNWQGAAFDFTNTVYGMTNGTEWFVGLSN
;
A
#
# COMPACT_ATOMS: atom_id res chain seq x y z
N MET A 1 9.44 -21.29 -33.56
CA MET A 1 9.50 -22.60 -32.88
C MET A 1 8.30 -22.70 -31.95
N PRO A 2 7.49 -23.75 -32.05
CA PRO A 2 6.51 -24.07 -31.02
C PRO A 2 7.21 -24.60 -29.76
N ASN A 3 6.61 -24.41 -28.60
CA ASN A 3 7.04 -25.07 -27.36
C ASN A 3 6.68 -26.58 -27.39
N PRO A 4 7.45 -27.44 -26.70
CA PRO A 4 7.05 -28.83 -26.52
C PRO A 4 5.75 -28.89 -25.70
N LEU A 5 4.75 -29.60 -26.23
CA LEU A 5 3.50 -29.89 -25.54
C LEU A 5 3.58 -31.26 -24.86
N PRO A 6 2.89 -31.46 -23.73
CA PRO A 6 2.86 -32.74 -23.03
C PRO A 6 2.02 -33.76 -23.80
N ALA A 7 2.45 -35.03 -23.74
CA ALA A 7 1.84 -36.16 -24.45
C ALA A 7 0.52 -36.63 -23.82
N THR A 8 0.26 -36.29 -22.56
CA THR A 8 -0.94 -36.68 -21.79
C THR A 8 -1.54 -35.47 -21.09
N TYR A 9 -2.87 -35.42 -20.97
CA TYR A 9 -3.63 -34.32 -20.34
C TYR A 9 -4.87 -34.89 -19.65
N SER A 10 -5.20 -34.40 -18.45
CA SER A 10 -6.35 -34.86 -17.66
C SER A 10 -7.38 -33.76 -17.52
N GLY A 11 -8.65 -34.06 -17.84
CA GLY A 11 -9.72 -33.06 -17.94
C GLY A 11 -10.21 -32.50 -16.60
N ASN A 12 -10.56 -31.21 -16.64
CA ASN A 12 -11.78 -30.62 -16.11
C ASN A 12 -12.04 -29.29 -16.84
N VAL A 13 -13.30 -28.84 -16.87
CA VAL A 13 -13.79 -27.63 -17.56
C VAL A 13 -13.04 -26.39 -17.07
N PHE A 14 -12.04 -25.96 -17.82
CA PHE A 14 -11.25 -24.81 -17.42
C PHE A 14 -10.63 -24.05 -18.60
N PRO A 15 -10.73 -22.71 -18.74
CA PRO A 15 -11.68 -21.78 -18.11
C PRO A 15 -12.97 -21.52 -18.92
N PHE A 16 -13.07 -21.95 -20.18
CA PHE A 16 -14.13 -21.51 -21.10
C PHE A 16 -15.43 -22.34 -21.04
N GLY A 17 -15.90 -22.67 -19.82
CA GLY A 17 -17.11 -23.47 -19.63
C GLY A 17 -18.40 -22.80 -20.12
N SER A 18 -19.26 -23.55 -20.80
CA SER A 18 -20.42 -23.10 -21.60
C SER A 18 -21.62 -22.49 -20.85
N SER A 19 -21.61 -22.38 -19.52
CA SER A 19 -22.86 -22.10 -18.77
C SER A 19 -22.79 -20.93 -17.78
N SER A 20 -21.69 -20.19 -17.72
CA SER A 20 -21.47 -19.12 -16.75
C SER A 20 -21.76 -17.75 -17.37
N ALA A 21 -22.90 -17.15 -16.99
CA ALA A 21 -23.22 -15.74 -17.30
C ALA A 21 -22.37 -14.74 -16.46
N ASN A 22 -21.32 -15.19 -15.79
CA ASN A 22 -20.52 -14.38 -14.87
C ASN A 22 -19.25 -13.84 -15.53
N ALA A 23 -18.62 -12.87 -14.88
CA ALA A 23 -17.30 -12.40 -15.28
C ALA A 23 -16.26 -13.52 -15.06
N GLU A 24 -15.20 -13.52 -15.86
CA GLU A 24 -14.07 -14.44 -15.76
C GLU A 24 -12.78 -13.63 -15.81
N HIS A 25 -11.79 -13.95 -14.97
CA HIS A 25 -10.47 -13.32 -15.06
C HIS A 25 -9.44 -14.37 -14.73
N VAL A 26 -8.56 -14.75 -15.66
CA VAL A 26 -7.66 -15.90 -15.54
C VAL A 26 -6.26 -15.51 -15.98
N GLN A 27 -5.23 -15.92 -15.22
CA GLN A 27 -3.83 -15.80 -15.62
C GLN A 27 -3.22 -17.15 -15.91
N PHE A 28 -2.55 -17.25 -17.04
CA PHE A 28 -1.71 -18.38 -17.40
C PHE A 28 -0.27 -17.92 -17.34
N ILE A 29 0.55 -18.62 -16.56
CA ILE A 29 1.93 -18.24 -16.29
C ILE A 29 2.79 -19.38 -16.77
N TYR A 30 3.60 -19.15 -17.79
CA TYR A 30 4.50 -20.13 -18.39
C TYR A 30 5.92 -19.77 -18.00
N ASP A 31 6.59 -20.63 -17.23
CA ASP A 31 8.00 -20.38 -16.93
C ASP A 31 8.87 -20.42 -18.19
N GLY A 32 10.10 -19.89 -18.08
CA GLY A 32 11.05 -19.86 -19.19
C GLY A 32 11.39 -21.23 -19.77
N SER A 33 11.12 -22.35 -19.08
CA SER A 33 11.40 -23.69 -19.62
C SER A 33 10.50 -24.08 -20.80
N HIS A 34 9.36 -23.41 -20.98
CA HIS A 34 8.48 -23.58 -22.14
C HIS A 34 9.05 -22.90 -23.40
N ILE A 35 10.02 -22.01 -23.24
CA ILE A 35 10.70 -21.33 -24.34
C ILE A 35 12.18 -21.61 -24.16
N SER A 36 12.71 -22.58 -24.91
CA SER A 36 14.10 -23.04 -24.78
C SER A 36 15.18 -22.00 -25.15
N ALA A 37 14.79 -20.75 -25.43
CA ALA A 37 15.71 -19.67 -25.71
C ALA A 37 16.26 -19.07 -24.41
N ASN A 38 17.56 -18.81 -24.38
CA ASN A 38 18.24 -18.04 -23.34
C ASN A 38 18.51 -16.59 -23.79
N TYR A 39 17.70 -16.10 -24.72
CA TYR A 39 17.76 -14.78 -25.32
C TYR A 39 16.34 -14.29 -25.60
N PRO A 40 16.12 -12.97 -25.74
CA PRO A 40 14.81 -12.41 -26.09
C PRO A 40 14.22 -12.97 -27.38
N VAL A 41 12.92 -13.24 -27.35
CA VAL A 41 12.14 -13.81 -28.45
C VAL A 41 10.93 -12.93 -28.75
N LEU A 42 10.42 -13.02 -29.96
CA LEU A 42 9.12 -12.45 -30.32
C LEU A 42 8.07 -13.55 -30.31
N ILE A 43 7.11 -13.44 -29.39
CA ILE A 43 5.90 -14.26 -29.41
C ILE A 43 5.03 -13.79 -30.57
N GLN A 44 4.64 -14.72 -31.43
CA GLN A 44 3.87 -14.46 -32.64
C GLN A 44 2.42 -14.89 -32.51
N LYS A 45 2.20 -16.02 -31.82
CA LYS A 45 0.91 -16.67 -31.77
C LYS A 45 0.80 -17.54 -30.52
N LEU A 46 -0.39 -17.54 -29.94
CA LEU A 46 -0.82 -18.49 -28.93
C LEU A 46 -1.96 -19.33 -29.51
N ARG A 47 -1.87 -20.65 -29.40
CA ARG A 47 -2.95 -21.55 -29.82
C ARG A 47 -3.46 -22.31 -28.62
N PHE A 48 -4.76 -22.57 -28.56
CA PHE A 48 -5.36 -23.30 -27.45
C PHE A 48 -6.17 -24.50 -27.96
N ARG A 49 -6.00 -25.64 -27.29
CA ARG A 49 -6.65 -26.91 -27.65
C ARG A 49 -7.72 -27.33 -26.64
N SER A 50 -8.75 -28.02 -27.11
CA SER A 50 -9.80 -28.60 -26.27
C SER A 50 -9.52 -30.07 -25.93
N THR A 51 -9.94 -30.55 -24.76
CA THR A 51 -9.96 -31.99 -24.41
C THR A 51 -11.07 -32.75 -25.14
N GLY A 52 -12.22 -32.11 -25.33
CA GLY A 52 -13.37 -32.62 -26.09
C GLY A 52 -13.54 -31.90 -27.43
N ALA A 53 -14.55 -32.27 -28.22
CA ALA A 53 -14.87 -31.55 -29.45
C ALA A 53 -15.34 -30.12 -29.15
N CYS A 54 -14.87 -29.14 -29.93
CA CYS A 54 -15.36 -27.77 -29.93
C CYS A 54 -16.39 -27.62 -31.05
N ALA A 55 -17.64 -27.26 -30.71
CA ALA A 55 -18.69 -27.05 -31.71
C ALA A 55 -18.68 -25.64 -32.33
N GLY A 56 -17.63 -24.85 -32.08
CA GLY A 56 -17.56 -23.43 -32.44
C GLY A 56 -18.43 -22.54 -31.54
N GLY A 57 -18.21 -21.23 -31.63
CA GLY A 57 -18.93 -20.24 -30.84
C GLY A 57 -18.16 -18.93 -30.70
N SER A 58 -18.70 -18.00 -29.91
CA SER A 58 -18.05 -16.72 -29.63
C SER A 58 -18.28 -16.22 -28.21
N MET A 59 -17.30 -15.45 -27.72
CA MET A 59 -17.35 -14.70 -26.46
C MET A 59 -17.05 -13.23 -26.74
N THR A 60 -17.89 -12.32 -26.25
CA THR A 60 -17.68 -10.86 -26.40
C THR A 60 -17.10 -10.24 -25.12
N ASN A 61 -16.67 -8.97 -25.22
CA ASN A 61 -15.99 -8.19 -24.17
C ASN A 61 -14.84 -8.94 -23.49
N VAL A 62 -14.02 -9.61 -24.29
CA VAL A 62 -12.81 -10.27 -23.83
C VAL A 62 -11.63 -9.32 -23.96
N THR A 63 -10.88 -9.16 -22.88
CA THR A 63 -9.60 -8.48 -22.84
C THR A 63 -8.50 -9.51 -22.62
N ILE A 64 -7.46 -9.46 -23.46
CA ILE A 64 -6.32 -10.36 -23.41
C ILE A 64 -5.05 -9.53 -23.32
N LYS A 65 -4.21 -9.82 -22.34
CA LYS A 65 -2.92 -9.13 -22.14
C LYS A 65 -1.78 -10.14 -22.04
N LEU A 66 -0.62 -9.79 -22.58
CA LEU A 66 0.64 -10.51 -22.36
C LEU A 66 1.56 -9.64 -21.52
N SER A 67 2.30 -10.23 -20.59
CA SER A 67 3.27 -9.51 -19.75
C SER A 67 4.41 -10.42 -19.31
N GLN A 68 5.50 -9.82 -18.86
CA GLN A 68 6.56 -10.50 -18.14
C GLN A 68 6.14 -10.63 -16.67
N CYS A 69 6.26 -11.82 -16.09
CA CYS A 69 5.98 -12.05 -14.68
C CYS A 69 7.18 -11.64 -13.83
N PRO A 70 7.02 -10.80 -12.80
CA PRO A 70 8.12 -10.37 -11.93
C PRO A 70 8.56 -11.44 -10.92
N VAL A 71 7.82 -12.55 -10.82
CA VAL A 71 8.07 -13.64 -9.86
C VAL A 71 7.98 -14.99 -10.55
N ALA A 72 8.64 -16.00 -9.98
CA ALA A 72 8.52 -17.38 -10.48
C ALA A 72 7.08 -17.90 -10.35
N TRP A 73 6.70 -18.87 -11.20
CA TRP A 73 5.34 -19.44 -11.25
C TRP A 73 4.84 -19.95 -9.88
N ASN A 74 5.72 -20.37 -8.98
CA ASN A 74 5.37 -20.86 -7.63
C ASN A 74 5.26 -19.75 -6.58
N ALA A 75 5.69 -18.52 -6.89
CA ALA A 75 5.70 -17.35 -6.02
C ALA A 75 4.64 -16.30 -6.40
N ILE A 76 3.79 -16.59 -7.37
CA ILE A 76 2.70 -15.72 -7.83
C ILE A 76 1.67 -15.46 -6.73
N THR A 77 1.09 -14.27 -6.74
CA THR A 77 0.18 -13.80 -5.70
C THR A 77 -1.29 -13.92 -6.14
N THR A 78 -2.21 -13.78 -5.18
CA THR A 78 -3.65 -13.70 -5.46
C THR A 78 -4.08 -12.38 -6.10
N THR A 79 -3.20 -11.38 -6.12
CA THR A 79 -3.44 -10.09 -6.76
C THR A 79 -2.90 -10.12 -8.19
N TYR A 80 -3.78 -10.25 -9.17
CA TYR A 80 -3.47 -10.34 -10.61
C TYR A 80 -2.46 -9.29 -11.10
N ALA A 81 -2.64 -8.04 -10.65
CA ALA A 81 -1.78 -6.93 -11.04
C ALA A 81 -0.32 -7.12 -10.58
N ASN A 82 -0.08 -7.82 -9.46
CA ASN A 82 1.27 -8.07 -8.95
C ASN A 82 2.00 -9.16 -9.74
N ASN A 83 1.27 -9.96 -10.52
CA ASN A 83 1.84 -11.01 -11.36
C ASN A 83 2.23 -10.49 -12.75
N MET A 84 1.92 -9.24 -13.08
CA MET A 84 2.29 -8.60 -14.33
C MET A 84 3.21 -7.42 -14.06
N ILE A 85 4.04 -7.08 -15.03
CA ILE A 85 4.76 -5.80 -15.03
C ILE A 85 3.96 -4.86 -15.93
N PRO A 86 3.20 -3.88 -15.38
CA PRO A 86 2.32 -3.02 -16.18
C PRO A 86 3.02 -2.36 -17.37
N ALA A 87 4.26 -1.94 -17.16
CA ALA A 87 5.12 -1.34 -18.18
C ALA A 87 5.53 -2.30 -19.33
N LYS A 88 5.52 -3.61 -19.09
CA LYS A 88 5.79 -4.66 -20.08
C LYS A 88 4.52 -5.39 -20.53
N THR A 89 3.34 -4.86 -20.17
CA THR A 89 2.06 -5.46 -20.52
C THR A 89 1.58 -4.92 -21.87
N VAL A 90 1.26 -5.84 -22.79
CA VAL A 90 0.64 -5.52 -24.08
C VAL A 90 -0.77 -6.07 -24.09
N THR A 91 -1.75 -5.21 -24.34
CA THR A 91 -3.13 -5.62 -24.58
C THR A 91 -3.28 -6.04 -26.04
N VAL A 92 -3.47 -7.33 -26.27
CA VAL A 92 -3.56 -7.93 -27.62
C VAL A 92 -5.00 -8.05 -28.11
N LEU A 93 -5.96 -8.05 -27.18
CA LEU A 93 -7.38 -7.90 -27.45
C LEU A 93 -7.97 -7.01 -26.34
N ASN A 94 -8.75 -5.99 -26.68
CA ASN A 94 -9.35 -5.08 -25.71
C ASN A 94 -10.87 -5.05 -25.88
N ASN A 95 -11.61 -5.59 -24.92
CA ASN A 95 -13.07 -5.74 -24.95
C ASN A 95 -13.59 -6.28 -26.29
N GLY A 96 -12.83 -7.19 -26.91
CA GLY A 96 -13.11 -7.72 -28.24
C GLY A 96 -13.92 -9.00 -28.21
N THR A 97 -14.09 -9.59 -29.39
CA THR A 97 -14.75 -10.88 -29.58
C THR A 97 -13.72 -11.96 -29.85
N VAL A 98 -13.78 -13.04 -29.08
CA VAL A 98 -13.07 -14.30 -29.35
C VAL A 98 -14.01 -15.21 -30.11
N ASN A 99 -13.59 -15.67 -31.29
CA ASN A 99 -14.32 -16.66 -32.08
C ASN A 99 -13.59 -17.99 -32.03
N PHE A 100 -14.27 -19.03 -31.59
CA PHE A 100 -13.73 -20.38 -31.50
C PHE A 100 -14.02 -21.16 -32.77
N ASN A 101 -13.02 -21.91 -33.22
CA ASN A 101 -13.11 -22.81 -34.35
C ASN A 101 -13.86 -24.08 -33.96
N VAL A 102 -14.60 -24.65 -34.92
CA VAL A 102 -15.08 -26.03 -34.80
C VAL A 102 -13.87 -26.96 -34.87
N ALA A 103 -13.69 -27.81 -33.88
CA ALA A 103 -12.50 -28.65 -33.74
C ALA A 103 -12.85 -30.01 -33.12
N ALA A 104 -12.12 -31.07 -33.51
CA ALA A 104 -12.26 -32.38 -32.88
C ALA A 104 -11.65 -32.39 -31.46
N ALA A 105 -11.89 -33.46 -30.72
CA ALA A 105 -11.21 -33.65 -29.43
C ALA A 105 -9.68 -33.66 -29.62
N ALA A 106 -8.97 -32.99 -28.72
CA ALA A 106 -7.51 -32.78 -28.76
C ALA A 106 -6.99 -31.90 -29.91
N ASP A 107 -7.87 -31.20 -30.63
CA ASP A 107 -7.49 -30.28 -31.71
C ASP A 107 -7.60 -28.79 -31.28
N TRP A 108 -7.10 -27.90 -32.13
CA TRP A 108 -7.00 -26.46 -31.88
C TRP A 108 -8.34 -25.75 -32.05
N CYS A 109 -8.88 -25.19 -30.98
CA CYS A 109 -10.16 -24.49 -30.99
C CYS A 109 -10.02 -22.97 -31.03
N TYR A 110 -8.84 -22.41 -30.76
CA TYR A 110 -8.60 -20.98 -30.87
C TYR A 110 -7.15 -20.65 -31.18
N ASP A 111 -6.94 -19.75 -32.14
CA ASP A 111 -5.64 -19.19 -32.50
C ASP A 111 -5.66 -17.68 -32.24
N LEU A 112 -4.85 -17.24 -31.29
CA LEU A 112 -4.56 -15.83 -31.04
C LEU A 112 -3.27 -15.46 -31.77
N VAL A 113 -3.43 -14.87 -32.95
CA VAL A 113 -2.32 -14.33 -33.74
C VAL A 113 -2.08 -12.88 -33.32
N LEU A 114 -0.85 -12.56 -32.92
CA LEU A 114 -0.51 -11.21 -32.49
C LEU A 114 -0.26 -10.31 -33.71
N THR A 115 -1.02 -9.23 -33.83
CA THR A 115 -0.81 -8.22 -34.88
C THR A 115 0.52 -7.49 -34.70
N THR A 116 0.94 -7.30 -33.45
CA THR A 116 2.27 -6.84 -33.06
C THR A 116 2.90 -7.92 -32.19
N PRO A 117 3.99 -8.56 -32.62
CA PRO A 117 4.65 -9.58 -31.83
C PRO A 117 5.10 -9.05 -30.47
N TYR A 118 4.94 -9.87 -29.43
CA TYR A 118 5.32 -9.49 -28.08
C TYR A 118 6.78 -9.86 -27.81
N LEU A 119 7.61 -8.88 -27.47
CA LEU A 119 8.97 -9.14 -27.02
C LEU A 119 8.96 -9.74 -25.62
N PHE A 120 9.50 -10.94 -25.49
CA PHE A 120 9.59 -11.68 -24.25
C PHE A 120 11.03 -12.10 -23.98
N ASP A 121 11.48 -11.96 -22.74
CA ASP A 121 12.79 -12.44 -22.31
C ASP A 121 12.61 -13.64 -21.36
N PRO A 122 12.88 -14.88 -21.82
CA PRO A 122 12.76 -16.08 -20.99
C PRO A 122 13.68 -16.09 -19.77
N THR A 123 14.76 -15.28 -19.78
CA THR A 123 15.71 -15.18 -18.68
C THR A 123 15.26 -14.20 -17.59
N ALA A 124 14.39 -13.25 -17.93
CA ALA A 124 13.86 -12.23 -17.02
C ALA A 124 12.65 -12.70 -16.19
N GLY A 125 12.17 -13.93 -16.40
CA GLY A 125 11.08 -14.54 -15.65
C GLY A 125 10.04 -15.25 -16.53
N PRO A 126 8.92 -15.70 -15.94
CA PRO A 126 7.82 -16.32 -16.68
C PRO A 126 7.06 -15.38 -17.63
N LEU A 127 6.45 -15.93 -18.68
CA LEU A 127 5.46 -15.26 -19.52
C LEU A 127 4.08 -15.33 -18.85
N VAL A 128 3.40 -14.21 -18.76
CA VAL A 128 1.99 -14.13 -18.32
C VAL A 128 1.08 -13.88 -19.52
N PHE A 129 0.00 -14.63 -19.56
CA PHE A 129 -1.14 -14.45 -20.43
C PHE A 129 -2.38 -14.23 -19.55
N ASP A 130 -2.91 -13.01 -19.56
CA ASP A 130 -4.03 -12.56 -18.73
C ASP A 130 -5.29 -12.49 -19.61
N TRP A 131 -6.34 -13.20 -19.20
CA TRP A 131 -7.62 -13.28 -19.88
C TRP A 131 -8.73 -12.74 -18.99
N GLU A 132 -9.41 -11.69 -19.41
CA GLU A 132 -10.49 -11.05 -18.66
C GLU A 132 -11.76 -10.99 -19.52
N ARG A 133 -12.91 -11.31 -18.94
CA ARG A 133 -14.24 -11.21 -19.54
C ARG A 133 -15.21 -10.63 -18.53
N LEU A 134 -15.97 -9.61 -18.92
CA LEU A 134 -16.96 -8.97 -18.05
C LEU A 134 -18.26 -9.79 -17.94
N SER A 135 -18.99 -9.65 -16.84
CA SER A 135 -20.22 -10.42 -16.55
C SER A 135 -21.41 -10.06 -17.43
N THR A 136 -21.37 -8.93 -18.14
CA THR A 136 -22.45 -8.47 -19.03
C THR A 136 -22.30 -8.98 -20.46
N SER A 137 -21.37 -9.91 -20.71
CA SER A 137 -20.98 -10.34 -22.05
C SER A 137 -21.81 -11.49 -22.58
N THR A 138 -22.04 -11.51 -23.89
CA THR A 138 -22.81 -12.55 -24.58
C THR A 138 -21.91 -13.73 -24.95
N ILE A 139 -22.37 -14.95 -24.65
CA ILE A 139 -21.78 -16.20 -25.14
C ILE A 139 -22.75 -16.78 -26.18
N THR A 140 -22.25 -17.11 -27.37
CA THR A 140 -23.04 -17.77 -28.42
C THR A 140 -22.38 -19.08 -28.81
N GLY A 141 -23.16 -20.17 -28.91
CA GLY A 141 -22.68 -21.51 -29.29
C GLY A 141 -22.76 -22.53 -28.14
N THR A 142 -22.68 -23.83 -28.49
CA THR A 142 -22.68 -24.94 -27.51
C THR A 142 -21.25 -25.45 -27.34
N PHE A 143 -20.57 -25.09 -26.25
CA PHE A 143 -19.24 -25.65 -25.96
C PHE A 143 -19.41 -27.00 -25.28
N THR A 144 -19.11 -28.09 -26.00
CA THR A 144 -19.18 -29.46 -25.49
C THR A 144 -17.81 -30.00 -25.02
N GLY A 145 -16.74 -29.20 -25.13
CA GLY A 145 -15.37 -29.55 -24.75
C GLY A 145 -14.73 -28.54 -23.80
N ALA A 146 -14.04 -29.03 -22.76
CA ALA A 146 -13.17 -28.23 -21.89
C ALA A 146 -11.85 -27.89 -22.60
N MET A 147 -11.11 -26.85 -22.18
CA MET A 147 -9.72 -26.72 -22.61
C MET A 147 -8.85 -27.78 -21.95
N ALA A 148 -7.83 -28.26 -22.65
CA ALA A 148 -6.90 -29.23 -22.10
C ALA A 148 -6.04 -28.63 -20.99
N GLY A 149 -6.13 -29.22 -19.80
CA GLY A 149 -5.19 -29.02 -18.70
C GLY A 149 -4.20 -30.19 -18.64
N ASP A 150 -2.92 -29.90 -18.44
CA ASP A 150 -1.92 -30.93 -18.12
C ASP A 150 -1.71 -31.01 -16.60
N SER A 151 -1.60 -32.22 -16.08
CA SER A 151 -1.34 -32.55 -14.67
C SER A 151 0.01 -33.22 -14.44
N THR A 152 0.78 -33.47 -15.50
CA THR A 152 2.04 -34.20 -15.46
C THR A 152 3.25 -33.26 -15.29
N SER A 153 4.11 -33.62 -14.34
CA SER A 153 5.42 -32.98 -14.17
C SER A 153 6.33 -33.35 -15.36
N PRO A 154 7.14 -32.44 -15.94
CA PRO A 154 7.47 -31.12 -15.41
C PRO A 154 6.85 -29.98 -16.23
N LEU A 155 5.53 -29.82 -16.23
CA LEU A 155 4.95 -28.54 -16.63
C LEU A 155 4.69 -27.66 -15.42
N LYS A 156 5.34 -26.49 -15.42
CA LYS A 156 5.31 -25.49 -14.36
C LYS A 156 4.66 -24.24 -14.90
N GLY A 157 3.32 -24.30 -14.97
CA GLY A 157 2.52 -23.14 -15.30
C GLY A 157 1.09 -23.24 -14.80
N SER A 158 0.47 -22.06 -14.62
CA SER A 158 -0.88 -21.77 -14.12
C SER A 158 -1.11 -21.74 -12.59
N ARG A 159 -1.64 -20.59 -12.13
CA ARG A 159 -2.70 -20.52 -11.12
C ARG A 159 -3.81 -19.67 -11.68
N VAL A 160 -5.03 -20.13 -11.43
CA VAL A 160 -6.23 -19.48 -11.92
C VAL A 160 -7.03 -18.92 -10.75
N TYR A 161 -7.57 -17.71 -10.89
CA TYR A 161 -8.69 -17.28 -10.07
C TYR A 161 -9.92 -17.00 -10.95
N GLY A 162 -11.06 -16.83 -10.32
CA GLY A 162 -12.31 -16.35 -10.91
C GLY A 162 -12.99 -15.43 -9.88
N PRO A 163 -13.94 -14.58 -10.28
CA PRO A 163 -14.51 -13.60 -9.37
C PRO A 163 -15.30 -14.24 -8.22
N ALA A 164 -15.24 -13.58 -7.05
CA ALA A 164 -15.87 -14.00 -5.81
C ALA A 164 -17.40 -14.06 -5.95
N GLY A 165 -17.99 -15.24 -5.76
CA GLY A 165 -19.45 -15.38 -5.64
C GLY A 165 -20.07 -16.65 -6.23
N GLN A 166 -19.32 -17.51 -6.92
CA GLN A 166 -19.83 -18.81 -7.38
C GLN A 166 -19.27 -19.94 -6.51
N ALA A 167 -20.19 -20.73 -5.97
CA ALA A 167 -19.89 -21.88 -5.15
C ALA A 167 -18.89 -22.80 -5.86
N VAL A 168 -17.84 -23.14 -5.13
CA VAL A 168 -16.93 -24.25 -5.40
C VAL A 168 -17.76 -25.54 -5.32
N GLY A 169 -18.52 -25.83 -6.38
CA GLY A 169 -19.28 -27.06 -6.55
C GLY A 169 -18.35 -28.13 -7.09
N ALA A 170 -17.69 -28.86 -6.19
CA ALA A 170 -16.84 -30.02 -6.44
C ALA A 170 -15.70 -29.80 -7.47
N GLY A 171 -14.57 -29.24 -7.01
CA GLY A 171 -13.27 -29.51 -7.66
C GLY A 171 -12.31 -28.34 -7.94
N PHE A 172 -12.67 -27.09 -7.66
CA PHE A 172 -11.74 -25.96 -7.88
C PHE A 172 -11.44 -25.22 -6.59
N THR A 173 -10.56 -25.81 -5.79
CA THR A 173 -9.76 -25.07 -4.78
C THR A 173 -8.84 -24.11 -5.53
N ALA A 174 -8.38 -23.02 -4.89
CA ALA A 174 -7.11 -22.40 -5.28
C ALA A 174 -6.04 -23.49 -5.24
N SER A 175 -5.84 -24.18 -6.36
CA SER A 175 -5.10 -25.43 -6.36
C SER A 175 -3.64 -25.08 -6.59
N THR A 176 -2.82 -25.43 -5.63
CA THR A 176 -1.37 -25.62 -5.76
C THR A 176 -1.02 -26.81 -6.67
N ASN A 177 -1.85 -27.18 -7.65
CA ASN A 177 -1.74 -28.47 -8.35
C ASN A 177 -1.20 -28.38 -9.79
N GLY A 178 -0.70 -27.23 -10.23
CA GLY A 178 0.13 -27.16 -11.45
C GLY A 178 -0.58 -27.49 -12.77
N TYR A 179 -1.84 -27.06 -12.94
CA TYR A 179 -2.59 -27.32 -14.18
C TYR A 179 -2.49 -26.17 -15.19
N ALA A 180 -1.58 -26.23 -16.18
CA ALA A 180 -1.51 -25.25 -17.28
C ALA A 180 -2.57 -25.51 -18.36
N CYS A 181 -3.18 -24.46 -18.93
CA CYS A 181 -3.85 -24.67 -20.21
C CYS A 181 -2.80 -25.06 -21.24
N ALA A 182 -3.09 -26.10 -22.00
CA ALA A 182 -2.20 -26.54 -23.06
C ALA A 182 -2.27 -25.54 -24.20
N ALA A 183 -1.38 -24.56 -24.14
CA ALA A 183 -1.19 -23.57 -25.18
C ALA A 183 0.10 -23.84 -25.95
N GLU A 184 0.01 -23.82 -27.28
CA GLU A 184 1.20 -23.73 -28.12
C GLU A 184 1.60 -22.27 -28.22
N ILE A 185 2.83 -21.98 -27.83
CA ILE A 185 3.48 -20.69 -27.96
C ILE A 185 4.37 -20.75 -29.19
N THR A 186 3.98 -20.05 -30.25
CA THR A 186 4.84 -19.85 -31.40
C THR A 186 5.69 -18.60 -31.20
N TRP A 187 7.01 -18.77 -31.22
CA TRP A 187 7.97 -17.66 -31.10
C TRP A 187 9.07 -17.73 -32.16
N ILE A 188 9.73 -16.61 -32.41
CA ILE A 188 10.95 -16.54 -33.23
C ILE A 188 12.04 -15.81 -32.46
N PRO A 189 13.33 -16.05 -32.74
CA PRO A 189 14.40 -15.21 -32.21
C PRO A 189 14.10 -13.74 -32.49
N ALA A 190 14.24 -12.88 -31.47
CA ALA A 190 14.09 -11.45 -31.69
C ALA A 190 15.25 -10.98 -32.58
N ALA A 191 14.89 -10.38 -33.72
CA ALA A 191 15.82 -9.82 -34.68
C ALA A 191 15.56 -8.32 -34.77
N GLY A 192 16.49 -7.51 -34.27
CA GLY A 192 16.34 -6.07 -34.15
C GLY A 192 16.95 -5.52 -32.86
N LEU A 193 16.61 -4.27 -32.57
CA LEU A 193 16.95 -3.54 -31.36
C LEU A 193 15.69 -3.25 -30.56
N TYR A 194 15.73 -3.56 -29.27
CA TYR A 194 14.58 -3.46 -28.39
C TYR A 194 14.96 -2.79 -27.08
N SER A 195 14.70 -1.48 -27.00
CA SER A 195 14.91 -0.69 -25.80
C SER A 195 14.12 -1.25 -24.63
N SER A 196 14.78 -1.46 -23.49
CA SER A 196 14.14 -1.86 -22.24
C SER A 196 15.00 -1.46 -21.06
N PHE A 197 14.38 -1.26 -19.90
CA PHE A 197 15.10 -0.88 -18.70
C PHE A 197 14.36 -1.30 -17.42
N THR A 198 15.08 -1.23 -16.30
CA THR A 198 14.52 -1.31 -14.95
C THR A 198 14.94 -0.08 -14.14
N ALA A 199 14.27 0.17 -13.01
CA ALA A 199 14.61 1.25 -12.11
C ALA A 199 14.44 0.84 -10.65
N THR A 200 15.23 1.43 -9.75
CA THR A 200 15.09 1.22 -8.31
C THR A 200 15.49 2.48 -7.53
N PRO A 201 14.66 2.98 -6.61
CA PRO A 201 13.25 2.63 -6.37
C PRO A 201 12.31 3.18 -7.47
N THR A 202 11.10 2.62 -7.63
CA THR A 202 10.08 3.16 -8.56
C THR A 202 9.02 4.02 -7.87
N SER A 203 9.04 4.07 -6.54
CA SER A 203 8.20 4.97 -5.74
C SER A 203 8.96 5.48 -4.51
N GLY A 204 8.53 6.62 -4.01
CA GLY A 204 9.10 7.21 -2.80
C GLY A 204 8.77 8.69 -2.68
N THR A 205 9.29 9.36 -1.65
CA THR A 205 9.07 10.79 -1.44
C THR A 205 9.89 11.65 -2.38
N SER A 206 9.36 12.81 -2.75
CA SER A 206 10.14 13.88 -3.40
C SER A 206 11.16 14.50 -2.42
N PRO A 207 12.42 14.74 -2.82
CA PRO A 207 13.05 14.32 -4.06
C PRO A 207 13.39 12.81 -4.04
N LEU A 208 13.07 12.10 -5.12
CA LEU A 208 13.38 10.67 -5.25
C LEU A 208 14.53 10.47 -6.23
N THR A 209 15.65 9.99 -5.72
CA THR A 209 16.77 9.56 -6.57
C THR A 209 16.53 8.12 -7.02
N VAL A 210 16.49 7.92 -8.32
CA VAL A 210 16.20 6.64 -8.97
C VAL A 210 17.40 6.20 -9.79
N GLN A 211 17.87 4.99 -9.54
CA GLN A 211 18.88 4.34 -10.37
C GLN A 211 18.20 3.58 -11.50
N PHE A 212 18.54 3.90 -12.74
CA PHE A 212 18.08 3.17 -13.92
C PHE A 212 19.14 2.15 -14.36
N THR A 213 18.67 1.02 -14.88
CA THR A 213 19.52 -0.04 -15.43
C THR A 213 19.01 -0.39 -16.81
N ASP A 214 19.86 -0.21 -17.81
CA ASP A 214 19.60 -0.61 -19.19
C ASP A 214 19.53 -2.14 -19.29
N THR A 215 18.50 -2.61 -20.00
CA THR A 215 18.28 -4.03 -20.32
C THR A 215 17.94 -4.20 -21.80
N THR A 216 18.37 -3.25 -22.62
CA THR A 216 18.14 -3.24 -24.06
C THR A 216 18.77 -4.46 -24.72
N TYR A 217 18.02 -5.09 -25.60
CA TYR A 217 18.49 -6.22 -26.39
C TYR A 217 18.75 -5.79 -27.84
N SER A 218 19.88 -6.23 -28.40
CA SER A 218 20.20 -6.10 -29.81
C SER A 218 20.64 -7.45 -30.37
N SER A 219 20.13 -7.80 -31.55
CA SER A 219 20.55 -8.98 -32.30
C SER A 219 21.79 -8.74 -33.19
N SER A 220 22.31 -7.52 -33.27
CA SER A 220 23.40 -7.14 -34.20
C SER A 220 24.72 -6.82 -33.49
N GLY A 221 24.73 -6.72 -32.16
CA GLY A 221 25.92 -6.40 -31.38
C GLY A 221 25.60 -5.55 -30.15
N PRO A 222 26.60 -4.87 -29.56
CA PRO A 222 26.37 -4.00 -28.42
C PRO A 222 25.57 -2.75 -28.81
N VAL A 223 24.73 -2.27 -27.89
CA VAL A 223 24.10 -0.95 -27.99
C VAL A 223 25.19 0.13 -27.96
N THR A 224 25.05 1.13 -28.83
CA THR A 224 26.05 2.19 -29.06
C THR A 224 25.64 3.54 -28.51
N SER A 225 24.33 3.78 -28.30
CA SER A 225 23.85 5.02 -27.69
C SER A 225 22.55 4.83 -26.90
N TRP A 226 22.37 5.67 -25.88
CA TRP A 226 21.17 5.78 -25.06
C TRP A 226 20.74 7.25 -25.03
N LYS A 227 19.44 7.48 -25.06
CA LYS A 227 18.82 8.79 -24.84
C LYS A 227 17.67 8.61 -23.87
N TRP A 228 17.88 9.10 -22.65
CA TRP A 228 16.90 9.06 -21.58
C TRP A 228 16.15 10.36 -21.52
N ASP A 229 14.84 10.27 -21.38
CA ASP A 229 13.93 11.36 -21.09
C ASP A 229 13.07 10.88 -19.90
N PHE A 230 13.31 11.43 -18.73
CA PHE A 230 12.76 10.92 -17.47
C PHE A 230 11.38 11.49 -17.14
N ASN A 231 11.00 12.61 -17.74
CA ASN A 231 9.71 13.28 -17.49
C ASN A 231 8.79 13.30 -18.74
N ASN A 232 9.24 12.69 -19.84
CA ASN A 232 8.57 12.59 -21.13
C ASN A 232 8.20 13.96 -21.73
N ASP A 233 9.05 14.97 -21.52
CA ASP A 233 8.90 16.31 -22.09
C ASP A 233 9.53 16.45 -23.50
N ASN A 234 10.10 15.36 -24.02
CA ASN A 234 10.87 15.26 -25.27
C ASN A 234 12.27 15.91 -25.21
N ILE A 235 12.78 16.24 -24.03
CA ILE A 235 14.15 16.69 -23.80
C ILE A 235 14.97 15.50 -23.29
N ILE A 236 16.17 15.33 -23.84
CA ILE A 236 17.07 14.26 -23.39
C ILE A 236 17.80 14.71 -22.12
N ASP A 237 17.52 14.06 -21.01
CA ASP A 237 18.13 14.29 -19.70
C ASP A 237 19.49 13.59 -19.55
N SER A 238 19.68 12.43 -20.18
CA SER A 238 20.92 11.67 -20.06
C SER A 238 21.23 10.82 -21.29
N THR A 239 22.53 10.59 -21.51
CA THR A 239 23.05 9.70 -22.56
C THR A 239 23.90 8.55 -22.01
N VAL A 240 24.00 8.44 -20.68
CA VAL A 240 24.72 7.36 -20.00
C VAL A 240 23.87 6.09 -20.03
N GLN A 241 24.49 4.91 -20.15
CA GLN A 241 23.78 3.62 -20.18
C GLN A 241 22.93 3.37 -18.92
N ASN A 242 23.51 3.54 -17.73
CA ASN A 242 22.86 3.28 -16.44
C ASN A 242 22.82 4.56 -15.59
N PRO A 243 21.96 5.55 -15.92
CA PRO A 243 21.95 6.83 -15.24
C PRO A 243 21.26 6.77 -13.87
N SER A 244 21.65 7.70 -12.99
CA SER A 244 20.89 8.06 -11.80
C SER A 244 20.18 9.40 -12.07
N TYR A 245 18.90 9.50 -11.76
CA TYR A 245 18.11 10.73 -11.93
C TYR A 245 17.29 11.05 -10.69
N THR A 246 17.21 12.33 -10.32
CA THR A 246 16.46 12.77 -9.14
C THR A 246 15.16 13.46 -9.58
N PHE A 247 14.04 12.80 -9.31
CA PHE A 247 12.72 13.34 -9.55
C PHE A 247 12.31 14.29 -8.43
N THR A 248 11.74 15.43 -8.80
CA THR A 248 11.17 16.41 -7.87
C THR A 248 9.70 16.65 -8.19
N ALA A 249 8.82 16.53 -7.19
CA ALA A 249 7.41 16.85 -7.33
C ALA A 249 7.16 18.33 -7.01
N THR A 250 6.31 18.95 -7.82
CA THR A 250 5.78 20.31 -7.56
C THR A 250 4.39 20.30 -6.90
N GLY A 251 3.82 19.11 -6.69
CA GLY A 251 2.46 18.88 -6.21
C GLY A 251 2.29 17.47 -5.62
N TYR A 252 1.06 17.14 -5.26
CA TYR A 252 0.71 15.92 -4.54
C TYR A 252 0.66 14.71 -5.47
N ASP A 253 1.27 13.59 -5.05
CA ASP A 253 1.21 12.28 -5.72
C ASP A 253 1.45 12.33 -7.24
N GLN A 254 2.68 12.65 -7.66
CA GLN A 254 3.03 12.79 -9.08
C GLN A 254 3.54 11.49 -9.69
N TYR A 255 3.18 11.24 -10.95
CA TYR A 255 3.66 10.11 -11.74
C TYR A 255 4.47 10.64 -12.92
N PHE A 256 5.59 9.99 -13.21
CA PHE A 256 6.46 10.32 -14.34
C PHE A 256 6.47 9.16 -15.33
N ASP A 257 6.31 9.51 -16.60
CA ASP A 257 6.55 8.63 -17.72
C ASP A 257 8.04 8.69 -18.04
N VAL A 258 8.70 7.53 -18.18
CA VAL A 258 10.13 7.47 -18.52
C VAL A 258 10.30 6.86 -19.90
N THR A 259 11.09 7.52 -20.74
CA THR A 259 11.35 7.15 -22.12
C THR A 259 12.83 6.84 -22.32
N LEU A 260 13.12 5.72 -22.99
CA LEU A 260 14.45 5.34 -23.45
C LEU A 260 14.44 5.12 -24.96
N GLU A 261 15.31 5.83 -25.67
CA GLU A 261 15.67 5.57 -27.06
C GLU A 261 17.11 5.06 -27.16
N THR A 262 17.34 4.01 -27.95
CA THR A 262 18.67 3.40 -28.15
C THR A 262 18.99 3.20 -29.62
N THR A 263 20.29 3.13 -29.94
CA THR A 263 20.81 2.71 -31.26
C THR A 263 21.96 1.72 -31.11
N ASP A 264 22.11 0.80 -32.05
CA ASP A 264 23.27 -0.12 -32.15
C ASP A 264 24.11 0.11 -33.43
N GLY A 265 23.72 1.08 -34.26
CA GLY A 265 24.40 1.41 -35.52
C GLY A 265 24.05 0.50 -36.70
N VAL A 266 23.18 -0.51 -36.51
CA VAL A 266 22.80 -1.47 -37.54
C VAL A 266 21.28 -1.53 -37.72
N ASN A 267 20.56 -1.73 -36.63
CA ASN A 267 19.10 -1.79 -36.60
C ASN A 267 18.51 -0.38 -36.54
N PRO A 268 17.25 -0.19 -36.99
CA PRO A 268 16.53 1.06 -36.74
C PRO A 268 16.53 1.42 -35.23
N PRO A 269 16.58 2.73 -34.88
CA PRO A 269 16.49 3.16 -33.49
C PRO A 269 15.25 2.59 -32.80
N SER A 270 15.41 2.19 -31.54
CA SER A 270 14.34 1.61 -30.74
C SER A 270 13.94 2.57 -29.64
N LYS A 271 12.63 2.80 -29.45
CA LYS A 271 12.11 3.71 -28.42
C LYS A 271 11.04 3.00 -27.60
N VAL A 272 11.14 3.11 -26.27
CA VAL A 272 10.14 2.59 -25.33
C VAL A 272 9.81 3.67 -24.30
N THR A 273 8.53 3.77 -23.94
CA THR A 273 8.04 4.65 -22.87
C THR A 273 7.29 3.82 -21.85
N PHE A 274 7.72 3.89 -20.60
CA PHE A 274 6.98 3.32 -19.47
C PHE A 274 6.15 4.42 -18.82
N GLN A 275 4.83 4.30 -18.95
CA GLN A 275 3.87 5.26 -18.41
C GLN A 275 3.69 5.09 -16.90
N LYS A 276 3.58 6.20 -16.18
CA LYS A 276 3.42 6.29 -14.72
C LYS A 276 4.43 5.41 -13.98
N PHE A 277 5.65 5.36 -14.50
CA PHE A 277 6.67 4.41 -14.10
C PHE A 277 7.32 4.77 -12.76
N ILE A 278 7.59 6.06 -12.54
CA ILE A 278 8.09 6.57 -11.28
C ILE A 278 6.98 7.34 -10.57
N ARG A 279 6.75 7.04 -9.29
CA ARG A 279 5.76 7.72 -8.46
C ARG A 279 6.42 8.47 -7.32
N LEU A 280 6.18 9.77 -7.26
CA LEU A 280 6.50 10.58 -6.10
C LEU A 280 5.30 10.63 -5.16
N ASN A 281 5.41 9.96 -4.01
CA ASN A 281 4.48 10.10 -2.89
C ASN A 281 4.41 11.57 -2.46
N PRO A 282 3.25 12.02 -1.93
CA PRO A 282 3.08 13.40 -1.52
C PRO A 282 4.13 13.77 -0.47
N SER A 283 4.74 14.94 -0.71
CA SER A 283 5.35 15.74 0.32
C SER A 283 5.48 17.16 -0.22
N LYS A 284 4.65 18.06 0.29
CA LYS A 284 5.04 19.47 0.46
C LYS A 284 5.12 19.79 1.94
N ALA A 285 5.59 18.84 2.74
CA ALA A 285 5.97 19.13 4.11
C ALA A 285 7.15 20.10 4.07
N THR A 286 6.88 21.35 4.40
CA THR A 286 7.96 22.32 4.62
C THR A 286 8.52 22.14 6.02
N THR A 287 9.75 22.56 6.26
CA THR A 287 10.35 22.55 7.60
C THR A 287 9.51 23.31 8.63
N VAL A 288 8.72 24.28 8.18
CA VAL A 288 7.77 25.05 9.00
C VAL A 288 6.64 24.17 9.55
N ASP A 289 6.17 23.18 8.80
CA ASP A 289 5.02 22.34 9.17
C ASP A 289 5.37 21.35 10.31
N TYR A 290 6.65 21.00 10.45
CA TYR A 290 7.15 20.06 11.45
C TYR A 290 7.76 20.72 12.69
N GLY A 291 8.05 22.02 12.65
CA GLY A 291 8.41 22.84 13.81
C GLY A 291 9.47 23.89 13.48
N VAL A 292 9.35 25.07 14.07
CA VAL A 292 10.37 26.13 13.96
C VAL A 292 11.53 25.79 14.90
N GLY A 293 12.60 25.22 14.35
CA GLY A 293 13.84 24.87 15.05
C GLY A 293 14.97 24.62 14.05
N SER A 294 16.22 24.88 14.45
CA SER A 294 17.40 24.96 13.57
C SER A 294 17.80 23.67 12.82
N THR A 295 17.07 22.57 12.99
CA THR A 295 17.30 21.34 12.24
C THR A 295 16.29 21.26 11.09
N ASN A 296 16.74 21.60 9.88
CA ASN A 296 16.01 21.32 8.64
C ASN A 296 15.89 19.80 8.42
N VAL A 297 15.08 19.10 9.23
CA VAL A 297 14.81 17.68 9.04
C VAL A 297 13.62 17.56 8.11
N PRO A 298 13.75 16.96 6.92
CA PRO A 298 12.62 16.65 6.05
C PRO A 298 11.59 15.81 6.81
N ALA A 299 10.31 15.98 6.50
CA ALA A 299 9.28 15.12 7.05
C ALA A 299 9.64 13.65 6.82
N PRO A 300 9.43 12.78 7.82
CA PRO A 300 9.59 11.35 7.62
C PRO A 300 8.72 10.88 6.45
N ALA A 301 9.26 9.97 5.64
CA ALA A 301 8.54 9.41 4.52
C ALA A 301 7.26 8.71 5.01
N PRO A 302 6.11 8.93 4.36
CA PRO A 302 4.90 8.25 4.73
C PRO A 302 4.99 6.75 4.39
N ILE A 303 4.20 5.94 5.10
CA ILE A 303 3.94 4.54 4.72
C ILE A 303 3.46 4.53 3.27
N ASP A 304 4.06 3.67 2.44
CA ASP A 304 3.64 3.53 1.05
C ASP A 304 2.23 2.93 0.98
N VAL A 305 1.40 3.50 0.12
CA VAL A 305 0.00 3.12 -0.10
C VAL A 305 -0.20 2.76 -1.56
N PRO A 306 -1.20 1.96 -1.92
CA PRO A 306 -1.39 1.56 -3.32
C PRO A 306 -1.58 2.78 -4.24
N PRO A 307 -1.21 2.64 -5.54
CA PRO A 307 -1.49 3.65 -6.55
C PRO A 307 -2.98 3.99 -6.64
N TYR A 308 -3.28 5.21 -7.08
CA TYR A 308 -4.65 5.63 -7.35
C TYR A 308 -5.28 4.74 -8.43
N SER A 309 -6.45 4.17 -8.11
CA SER A 309 -7.27 3.41 -9.05
C SER A 309 -8.58 4.11 -9.37
N SER A 310 -9.22 4.71 -8.38
CA SER A 310 -10.55 5.31 -8.51
C SER A 310 -10.89 6.19 -7.31
N THR A 311 -11.87 7.07 -7.47
CA THR A 311 -12.47 7.81 -6.36
C THR A 311 -13.84 7.24 -6.03
N TYR A 312 -14.12 7.08 -4.75
CA TYR A 312 -15.45 6.73 -4.27
C TYR A 312 -16.07 7.87 -3.49
N SER A 313 -17.37 7.99 -3.65
CA SER A 313 -18.16 9.07 -3.09
C SER A 313 -19.19 8.43 -2.17
N ALA A 314 -19.15 8.80 -0.90
CA ALA A 314 -19.98 8.18 0.11
C ALA A 314 -20.78 9.23 0.85
N THR A 315 -22.08 8.96 0.99
CA THR A 315 -22.98 9.82 1.77
C THR A 315 -22.75 9.68 3.29
N ALA A 316 -22.13 8.59 3.76
CA ALA A 316 -21.94 8.34 5.19
C ALA A 316 -20.85 7.31 5.54
N GLY A 317 -20.00 6.87 4.61
CA GLY A 317 -19.07 5.76 4.89
C GLY A 317 -17.63 6.08 4.55
N ILE A 318 -16.72 5.92 5.51
CA ILE A 318 -15.30 6.19 5.33
C ILE A 318 -14.50 4.89 5.30
N ARG A 319 -13.46 4.86 4.45
CA ARG A 319 -12.55 3.72 4.33
C ARG A 319 -11.17 4.09 4.81
N GLY A 320 -10.42 3.03 5.02
CA GLY A 320 -9.13 3.07 5.63
C GLY A 320 -8.37 1.78 5.39
N TYR A 321 -7.30 1.64 6.14
CA TYR A 321 -6.57 0.40 6.21
C TYR A 321 -6.03 0.16 7.61
N HIS A 322 -5.51 -1.04 7.80
CA HIS A 322 -4.90 -1.46 9.04
C HIS A 322 -3.78 -2.46 8.87
N PHE A 323 -2.95 -2.58 9.91
CA PHE A 323 -1.88 -3.57 10.00
C PHE A 323 -1.44 -3.78 11.45
N VAL A 324 -0.66 -4.84 11.70
CA VAL A 324 0.01 -5.05 12.99
C VAL A 324 1.37 -4.37 12.95
N ALA A 325 1.68 -3.55 13.94
CA ALA A 325 2.93 -2.83 14.05
C ALA A 325 4.13 -3.79 14.10
N PRO A 326 5.05 -3.76 13.13
CA PRO A 326 6.17 -4.70 13.08
C PRO A 326 7.28 -4.32 14.06
N VAL A 327 7.36 -3.03 14.41
CA VAL A 327 8.30 -2.39 15.34
C VAL A 327 7.57 -1.26 16.07
N ASP A 328 8.21 -0.70 17.09
CA ASP A 328 7.76 0.55 17.69
C ASP A 328 7.98 1.69 16.68
N PHE A 329 6.96 2.54 16.50
CA PHE A 329 7.07 3.74 15.68
C PHE A 329 6.16 4.84 16.21
N VAL A 330 6.44 6.07 15.78
CA VAL A 330 5.55 7.21 16.02
C VAL A 330 4.96 7.70 14.73
N VAL A 331 3.68 8.05 14.78
CA VAL A 331 3.03 8.80 13.71
C VAL A 331 3.10 10.28 14.04
N THR A 332 3.68 11.04 13.12
CA THR A 332 3.87 12.50 13.25
C THR A 332 2.82 13.29 12.48
N GLY A 333 2.10 12.63 11.55
CA GLY A 333 1.04 13.27 10.82
C GLY A 333 0.36 12.35 9.82
N PHE A 334 -0.72 12.86 9.27
CA PHE A 334 -1.58 12.14 8.34
C PHE A 334 -1.96 13.03 7.16
N GLU A 335 -2.18 12.42 6.02
CA GLU A 335 -2.64 13.13 4.84
C GLU A 335 -3.53 12.24 3.98
N THR A 336 -4.66 12.78 3.52
CA THR A 336 -5.53 12.12 2.53
C THR A 336 -5.34 12.81 1.18
N PRO A 337 -5.01 12.07 0.10
CA PRO A 337 -4.83 12.66 -1.22
C PRO A 337 -6.16 13.11 -1.82
N ASN A 338 -6.13 14.29 -2.42
CA ASN A 338 -7.24 14.90 -3.15
C ASN A 338 -7.18 14.52 -4.64
N ASP A 339 -7.36 13.22 -4.96
CA ASP A 339 -7.28 12.71 -6.34
C ASP A 339 -8.58 12.93 -7.15
N TYR A 340 -9.54 13.65 -6.60
CA TYR A 340 -10.78 13.96 -7.29
C TYR A 340 -10.55 15.08 -8.32
N THR A 341 -11.25 15.03 -9.46
CA THR A 341 -11.06 15.98 -10.56
C THR A 341 -11.39 17.42 -10.18
N THR A 342 -12.22 17.61 -9.16
CA THR A 342 -12.53 18.92 -8.59
C THR A 342 -11.79 19.06 -7.25
N PRO A 343 -11.04 20.15 -7.01
CA PRO A 343 -10.30 20.30 -5.77
C PRO A 343 -11.24 20.33 -4.56
N GLU A 344 -11.12 19.33 -3.69
CA GLU A 344 -11.73 19.35 -2.37
C GLU A 344 -11.02 20.34 -1.43
N THR A 345 -11.77 20.92 -0.49
CA THR A 345 -11.28 22.03 0.35
C THR A 345 -10.64 21.56 1.66
N ASP A 346 -11.10 20.44 2.20
CA ASP A 346 -10.66 19.89 3.47
C ASP A 346 -10.51 18.36 3.41
N GLN A 347 -9.95 17.81 4.48
CA GLN A 347 -9.75 16.39 4.72
C GLN A 347 -9.99 16.07 6.18
N THR A 348 -10.40 14.83 6.46
CA THR A 348 -10.59 14.31 7.82
C THR A 348 -9.87 13.00 7.94
N VAL A 349 -9.13 12.83 9.03
CA VAL A 349 -8.45 11.58 9.35
C VAL A 349 -8.82 11.12 10.75
N VAL A 350 -8.97 9.79 10.91
CA VAL A 350 -9.13 9.10 12.19
C VAL A 350 -8.06 8.04 12.31
N CYS A 351 -7.41 7.93 13.47
CA CYS A 351 -6.46 6.87 13.80
C CYS A 351 -6.88 6.08 15.03
N TYR A 352 -6.67 4.77 14.98
CA TYR A 352 -6.85 3.84 16.09
C TYR A 352 -5.55 3.11 16.40
N VAL A 353 -5.35 2.80 17.68
CA VAL A 353 -4.34 1.85 18.15
C VAL A 353 -5.04 0.87 19.10
N LEU A 354 -5.08 -0.41 18.72
CA LEU A 354 -5.78 -1.46 19.44
C LEU A 354 -4.80 -2.53 19.93
N ALA A 355 -5.08 -3.10 21.11
CA ALA A 355 -4.25 -4.17 21.68
C ALA A 355 -4.40 -5.52 20.97
N THR A 356 -5.51 -5.73 20.25
CA THR A 356 -5.82 -6.97 19.54
C THR A 356 -6.22 -6.70 18.10
N PRO A 357 -5.88 -7.58 17.15
CA PRO A 357 -6.36 -7.47 15.77
C PRO A 357 -7.89 -7.49 15.71
N PRO A 358 -8.53 -6.64 14.89
CA PRO A 358 -9.96 -6.76 14.62
C PRO A 358 -10.18 -7.92 13.66
N THR A 359 -10.73 -9.01 14.19
CA THR A 359 -11.13 -10.21 13.44
C THR A 359 -12.58 -10.13 12.95
N GLY A 360 -13.32 -9.09 13.35
CA GLY A 360 -14.71 -8.86 12.99
C GLY A 360 -15.15 -7.43 13.32
N ALA A 361 -16.44 -7.15 13.10
CA ALA A 361 -17.05 -5.88 13.44
C ALA A 361 -16.83 -5.54 14.92
N PHE A 362 -16.39 -4.32 15.22
CA PHE A 362 -16.28 -3.82 16.59
C PHE A 362 -16.78 -2.37 16.66
N THR A 363 -17.20 -1.95 17.85
CA THR A 363 -17.59 -0.55 18.10
C THR A 363 -16.40 0.17 18.69
N ALA A 364 -15.78 1.06 17.90
CA ALA A 364 -14.70 1.92 18.37
C ALA A 364 -15.24 2.92 19.41
N THR A 365 -14.57 3.00 20.55
CA THR A 365 -14.84 3.92 21.66
C THR A 365 -13.87 5.09 21.63
N ALA A 366 -14.12 6.11 22.45
CA ALA A 366 -13.19 7.23 22.62
C ALA A 366 -11.78 6.78 23.05
N ALA A 367 -11.65 5.66 23.79
CA ALA A 367 -10.35 5.14 24.22
C ALA A 367 -9.53 4.53 23.06
N ASP A 368 -10.21 4.07 22.01
CA ASP A 368 -9.60 3.47 20.83
C ASP A 368 -9.06 4.54 19.86
N VAL A 369 -9.70 5.72 19.83
CA VAL A 369 -9.32 6.86 19.00
C VAL A 369 -8.04 7.50 19.55
N LYS A 370 -6.97 7.47 18.76
CA LYS A 370 -5.68 8.11 19.11
C LYS A 370 -5.44 9.41 18.36
N PHE A 371 -6.17 9.64 17.27
CA PHE A 371 -6.15 10.88 16.54
C PHE A 371 -7.47 11.08 15.79
N PHE A 372 -7.98 12.31 15.82
CA PHE A 372 -9.08 12.76 14.97
C PHE A 372 -8.85 14.23 14.63
N GLN A 373 -8.83 14.56 13.35
CA GLN A 373 -8.72 15.95 12.93
C GLN A 373 -9.34 16.15 11.55
N THR A 374 -9.96 17.31 11.38
CA THR A 374 -10.30 17.88 10.07
C THR A 374 -9.40 19.09 9.80
N GLY A 375 -8.87 19.22 8.60
CA GLY A 375 -8.03 20.35 8.21
C GLY A 375 -7.99 20.54 6.69
N PRO A 376 -7.23 21.52 6.18
CA PRO A 376 -7.18 21.82 4.76
C PRO A 376 -6.75 20.59 3.94
N ALA A 377 -7.40 20.36 2.80
CA ALA A 377 -6.98 19.31 1.88
C ALA A 377 -5.55 19.57 1.41
N ASN A 378 -4.83 18.51 1.03
CA ASN A 378 -3.44 18.63 0.57
C ASN A 378 -2.51 19.27 1.64
N THR A 379 -2.73 18.99 2.93
CA THR A 379 -1.79 19.39 3.98
C THR A 379 -1.49 18.22 4.88
N VAL A 380 -0.36 18.21 5.56
CA VAL A 380 -0.15 17.21 6.61
C VAL A 380 -0.94 17.66 7.84
N LEU A 381 -1.92 16.86 8.25
CA LEU A 381 -2.56 16.99 9.56
C LEU A 381 -1.57 16.48 10.61
N LYS A 382 -0.92 17.40 11.30
CA LYS A 382 0.10 17.09 12.32
C LYS A 382 -0.53 16.36 13.50
N ALA A 383 0.04 15.20 13.86
CA ALA A 383 -0.35 14.48 15.07
C ALA A 383 0.32 15.14 16.28
N VAL A 384 -0.45 15.94 17.03
CA VAL A 384 0.01 16.58 18.28
C VAL A 384 -0.92 16.19 19.43
N PRO A 385 -0.46 15.38 20.39
CA PRO A 385 0.86 14.74 20.45
C PRO A 385 1.02 13.65 19.36
N PRO A 386 2.26 13.26 19.02
CA PRO A 386 2.50 12.14 18.12
C PRO A 386 1.82 10.86 18.61
N VAL A 387 1.29 10.04 17.70
CA VAL A 387 0.66 8.77 18.07
C VAL A 387 1.76 7.71 18.21
N LEU A 388 1.97 7.22 19.43
CA LEU A 388 2.86 6.09 19.68
C LEU A 388 2.15 4.78 19.34
N VAL A 389 2.82 3.93 18.57
CA VAL A 389 2.36 2.58 18.23
C VAL A 389 3.47 1.59 18.61
N LYS A 390 3.19 0.67 19.51
CA LYS A 390 4.14 -0.35 19.94
C LYS A 390 4.08 -1.57 19.04
N LYS A 391 5.20 -2.26 18.92
CA LYS A 391 5.30 -3.55 18.25
C LYS A 391 4.22 -4.50 18.75
N GLY A 392 3.50 -5.11 17.82
CA GLY A 392 2.41 -6.04 18.09
C GLY A 392 1.05 -5.38 18.32
N GLU A 393 0.99 -4.07 18.57
CA GLU A 393 -0.29 -3.35 18.55
C GLU A 393 -0.83 -3.25 17.12
N TRP A 394 -2.14 -3.15 17.02
CA TRP A 394 -2.81 -2.98 15.75
C TRP A 394 -3.03 -1.50 15.48
N PHE A 395 -2.61 -1.05 14.30
CA PHE A 395 -2.81 0.31 13.82
C PHE A 395 -3.92 0.33 12.77
N GLY A 396 -4.85 1.27 12.90
CA GLY A 396 -5.90 1.51 11.91
C GLY A 396 -6.02 2.99 11.58
N VAL A 397 -6.28 3.32 10.33
CA VAL A 397 -6.45 4.71 9.89
C VAL A 397 -7.57 4.82 8.86
N PHE A 398 -8.34 5.90 8.92
CA PHE A 398 -9.35 6.30 7.93
C PHE A 398 -9.08 7.70 7.42
N GLY A 399 -9.40 7.96 6.16
CA GLY A 399 -9.22 9.29 5.58
C GLY A 399 -10.15 9.54 4.40
N ALA A 400 -10.68 10.76 4.32
CA ALA A 400 -11.47 11.27 3.21
C ALA A 400 -11.26 12.78 3.03
N CYS A 401 -11.34 13.23 1.79
CA CYS A 401 -11.49 14.66 1.45
C CYS A 401 -12.98 15.02 1.34
N HIS A 402 -13.32 16.31 1.38
CA HIS A 402 -14.72 16.72 1.25
C HIS A 402 -14.95 17.90 0.31
N ALA A 403 -16.03 17.78 -0.45
CA ALA A 403 -16.53 18.83 -1.34
C ALA A 403 -17.24 19.98 -0.63
N SER A 404 -17.64 19.76 0.62
CA SER A 404 -18.30 20.76 1.45
C SER A 404 -18.33 20.32 2.92
N THR A 405 -18.78 21.22 3.78
CA THR A 405 -19.03 20.94 5.21
C THR A 405 -20.23 20.03 5.47
N ALA A 406 -21.01 19.64 4.44
CA ALA A 406 -22.17 18.76 4.61
C ALA A 406 -21.76 17.31 4.91
N ALA A 407 -22.51 16.60 5.77
CA ALA A 407 -22.21 15.25 6.27
C ALA A 407 -22.22 14.10 5.22
N SER A 408 -22.24 14.43 3.93
CA SER A 408 -22.37 13.49 2.80
C SER A 408 -21.44 13.76 1.63
N SER A 409 -20.43 14.61 1.85
CA SER A 409 -19.49 15.08 0.84
C SER A 409 -18.16 14.32 0.81
N MET A 410 -18.05 13.18 1.51
CA MET A 410 -16.79 12.42 1.60
C MET A 410 -16.41 11.81 0.25
N ARG A 411 -15.19 12.12 -0.19
CA ARG A 411 -14.50 11.44 -1.29
C ARG A 411 -13.29 10.70 -0.74
N ASN A 412 -13.24 9.41 -1.02
CA ASN A 412 -12.08 8.59 -0.73
C ASN A 412 -11.38 8.25 -2.04
N SER A 413 -10.10 8.60 -2.11
CA SER A 413 -9.22 8.10 -3.14
C SER A 413 -8.86 6.65 -2.82
N TYR A 414 -9.01 5.75 -3.80
CA TYR A 414 -8.77 4.33 -3.63
C TYR A 414 -7.57 3.84 -4.38
N GLY A 415 -6.97 2.80 -3.82
CA GLY A 415 -6.10 1.89 -4.52
C GLY A 415 -6.47 0.44 -4.21
N THR A 416 -5.89 -0.47 -4.97
CA THR A 416 -6.11 -1.91 -4.80
C THR A 416 -5.59 -2.39 -3.45
N GLY A 417 -6.40 -3.19 -2.74
CA GLY A 417 -6.02 -3.84 -1.49
C GLY A 417 -6.20 -5.36 -1.57
N PRO A 418 -5.53 -6.14 -0.70
CA PRO A 418 -4.50 -5.69 0.27
C PRO A 418 -3.21 -5.24 -0.42
N HIS A 419 -2.42 -4.39 0.24
CA HIS A 419 -1.21 -3.80 -0.32
C HIS A 419 0.01 -4.12 0.56
N ALA A 420 1.10 -4.60 -0.06
CA ALA A 420 2.37 -4.81 0.64
C ALA A 420 3.09 -3.47 0.80
N SER A 421 3.55 -3.17 2.00
CA SER A 421 4.24 -1.91 2.32
C SER A 421 5.31 -2.16 3.38
N THR A 422 5.96 -1.09 3.87
CA THR A 422 6.89 -1.17 4.98
C THR A 422 6.65 -0.04 5.98
N VAL A 423 6.95 -0.32 7.24
CA VAL A 423 7.13 0.70 8.29
C VAL A 423 8.58 0.63 8.71
N LEU A 424 9.33 1.71 8.45
CA LEU A 424 10.75 1.80 8.80
C LEU A 424 11.58 0.64 8.22
N GLY A 425 11.27 0.25 6.99
CA GLY A 425 11.90 -0.88 6.29
C GLY A 425 11.42 -2.26 6.72
N GLN A 426 10.55 -2.37 7.73
CA GLN A 426 9.97 -3.64 8.15
C GLN A 426 8.68 -3.95 7.38
N PRO A 427 8.52 -5.15 6.82
CA PRO A 427 7.40 -5.47 5.95
C PRO A 427 6.07 -5.51 6.71
N ILE A 428 5.04 -4.95 6.09
CA ILE A 428 3.65 -4.99 6.55
C ILE A 428 2.69 -5.26 5.37
N SER A 429 1.46 -5.62 5.69
CA SER A 429 0.37 -5.73 4.73
C SER A 429 -0.79 -4.84 5.15
N LEU A 430 -1.13 -3.86 4.33
CA LEU A 430 -2.27 -2.97 4.53
C LEU A 430 -3.55 -3.73 4.15
N GLN A 431 -4.41 -3.95 5.14
CA GLN A 431 -5.70 -4.62 5.02
C GLN A 431 -6.84 -3.61 5.13
N ARG A 432 -7.97 -3.86 4.49
CA ARG A 432 -9.04 -2.86 4.39
C ARG A 432 -9.80 -2.69 5.70
N LEU A 433 -10.07 -1.43 6.03
CA LEU A 433 -10.91 -1.04 7.15
C LEU A 433 -12.06 -0.14 6.68
N TRP A 434 -13.25 -0.31 7.27
CA TRP A 434 -14.47 0.41 6.87
C TRP A 434 -15.30 0.85 8.07
N MET A 435 -15.89 2.04 7.99
CA MET A 435 -16.83 2.59 8.96
C MET A 435 -18.09 3.10 8.24
N ASN A 436 -19.27 2.79 8.80
CA ASN A 436 -20.60 3.15 8.28
C ASN A 436 -21.09 4.54 8.75
N SER A 437 -20.17 5.43 9.11
CA SER A 437 -20.50 6.78 9.58
C SER A 437 -19.47 7.80 9.09
N ASP A 438 -19.92 9.05 8.90
CA ASP A 438 -19.03 10.19 8.68
C ASP A 438 -18.32 10.52 9.99
N PRO A 439 -16.98 10.41 10.06
CA PRO A 439 -16.24 10.65 11.29
C PRO A 439 -16.36 12.09 11.80
N ARG A 440 -16.77 13.05 10.97
CA ARG A 440 -17.04 14.42 11.43
C ARG A 440 -18.23 14.51 12.39
N THR A 441 -19.12 13.51 12.38
CA THR A 441 -20.34 13.50 13.22
C THR A 441 -20.14 12.80 14.56
N ASN A 442 -19.19 11.88 14.65
CA ASN A 442 -18.97 11.03 15.82
C ASN A 442 -17.50 10.93 16.23
N MET A 443 -16.62 11.75 15.66
CA MET A 443 -15.17 11.75 15.90
C MET A 443 -14.52 10.37 15.68
N GLY A 444 -15.07 9.58 14.74
CA GLY A 444 -14.61 8.21 14.51
C GLY A 444 -15.03 7.21 15.60
N GLN A 445 -16.07 7.51 16.38
CA GLN A 445 -16.66 6.54 17.32
C GLN A 445 -17.84 5.84 16.68
N GLY A 446 -17.79 4.52 16.53
CA GLY A 446 -18.86 3.79 15.87
C GLY A 446 -18.44 2.42 15.38
N VAL A 447 -19.32 1.78 14.60
CA VAL A 447 -19.06 0.44 14.09
C VAL A 447 -18.00 0.47 13.00
N VAL A 448 -16.90 -0.21 13.29
CA VAL A 448 -15.76 -0.43 12.42
C VAL A 448 -15.73 -1.90 12.00
N ASN A 449 -15.48 -2.13 10.71
CA ASN A 449 -15.46 -3.46 10.12
C ASN A 449 -14.15 -3.67 9.34
N PRO A 450 -13.32 -4.65 9.72
CA PRO A 450 -12.31 -5.18 8.81
C PRO A 450 -13.01 -5.83 7.62
N SER A 451 -12.48 -5.64 6.42
CA SER A 451 -13.06 -6.20 5.19
C SER A 451 -11.98 -6.48 4.14
N THR A 452 -12.37 -6.95 2.97
CA THR A 452 -11.48 -7.13 1.81
C THR A 452 -11.83 -6.15 0.69
N GLY A 453 -10.87 -5.82 -0.17
CA GLY A 453 -11.09 -4.96 -1.34
C GLY A 453 -10.24 -3.70 -1.31
N THR A 454 -10.70 -2.65 -2.00
CA THR A 454 -9.94 -1.40 -2.15
C THR A 454 -9.67 -0.69 -0.82
N LEU A 455 -8.51 -0.07 -0.68
CA LEU A 455 -8.14 0.70 0.51
C LEU A 455 -8.38 2.18 0.23
N ALA A 456 -8.84 2.93 1.24
CA ALA A 456 -8.64 4.37 1.18
C ALA A 456 -7.15 4.66 1.25
N ARG A 457 -6.69 5.55 0.39
CA ARG A 457 -5.33 6.07 0.42
C ARG A 457 -5.29 7.09 1.54
N VAL A 458 -4.48 6.82 2.56
CA VAL A 458 -4.16 7.75 3.65
C VAL A 458 -2.67 7.61 3.89
N PHE A 459 -1.92 8.67 3.65
CA PHE A 459 -0.49 8.71 3.92
C PHE A 459 -0.28 8.94 5.41
N VAL A 460 0.51 8.06 6.03
CA VAL A 460 0.81 8.10 7.47
C VAL A 460 2.30 8.39 7.59
N HIS A 461 2.64 9.58 8.07
CA HIS A 461 4.02 10.00 8.27
C HIS A 461 4.57 9.37 9.53
N VAL A 462 5.60 8.52 9.39
CA VAL A 462 6.17 7.75 10.49
C VAL A 462 7.61 8.11 10.74
N ALA A 463 7.97 8.44 11.97
CA ALA A 463 9.37 8.55 12.38
C ALA A 463 9.80 7.27 13.09
N GLY A 464 10.99 6.78 12.76
CA GLY A 464 11.58 5.61 13.40
C GLY A 464 12.47 6.00 14.55
N ASN A 465 12.44 5.17 15.60
CA ASN A 465 13.38 5.20 16.71
C ASN A 465 13.66 6.61 17.26
N VAL A 466 12.65 7.49 17.25
CA VAL A 466 12.64 8.62 18.17
C VAL A 466 12.46 7.94 19.50
N ALA A 467 13.46 7.97 20.36
CA ALA A 467 13.33 7.49 21.73
C ALA A 467 12.20 8.31 22.35
N VAL A 468 10.95 7.84 22.22
CA VAL A 468 9.79 8.59 22.66
C VAL A 468 9.95 8.68 24.16
N PRO A 469 10.08 9.87 24.73
CA PRO A 469 10.11 10.02 26.16
C PRO A 469 8.81 9.46 26.71
N SER A 470 8.85 8.23 27.21
CA SER A 470 7.79 7.70 28.04
C SER A 470 8.19 7.94 29.48
N LEU A 471 7.37 8.70 30.16
CA LEU A 471 7.49 8.98 31.57
C LEU A 471 6.44 8.13 32.29
N THR A 472 6.87 7.13 33.06
CA THR A 472 5.95 6.28 33.83
C THR A 472 6.22 6.41 35.31
N CYS A 473 5.20 6.25 36.13
CA CYS A 473 5.32 6.24 37.58
C CYS A 473 4.99 4.82 38.06
N ASP A 474 5.84 4.22 38.90
CA ASP A 474 5.68 2.84 39.37
C ASP A 474 4.52 2.67 40.37
N ALA A 475 4.13 3.76 41.02
CA ALA A 475 3.01 3.83 41.93
C ALA A 475 2.29 5.18 41.83
N PRO A 476 0.99 5.27 42.16
CA PRO A 476 0.29 6.54 42.25
C PRO A 476 1.02 7.52 43.18
N PRO A 477 1.22 8.77 42.78
CA PRO A 477 1.85 9.78 43.64
C PRO A 477 0.93 10.14 44.81
N VAL A 478 1.33 9.76 46.02
CA VAL A 478 0.62 9.99 47.28
C VAL A 478 1.46 10.91 48.16
N LEU A 479 0.83 11.79 48.93
CA LEU A 479 1.55 12.69 49.84
C LEU A 479 2.43 11.91 50.82
N GLY A 480 3.69 12.32 50.93
CA GLY A 480 4.68 11.69 51.80
C GLY A 480 5.21 10.35 51.30
N THR A 481 4.85 9.92 50.08
CA THR A 481 5.53 8.81 49.42
C THR A 481 6.62 9.32 48.47
N THR A 482 7.44 8.39 48.01
CA THR A 482 8.49 8.65 47.02
C THR A 482 8.36 7.60 45.92
N PRO A 483 7.36 7.70 45.04
CA PRO A 483 7.27 6.81 43.89
C PRO A 483 8.47 7.02 42.96
N ASN A 484 8.78 5.98 42.18
CA ASN A 484 9.80 6.05 41.16
C ASN A 484 9.21 6.54 39.84
N LEU A 485 9.83 7.61 39.33
CA LEU A 485 9.63 8.10 37.99
C LEU A 485 10.60 7.36 37.06
N ASP A 486 10.08 6.55 36.15
CA ASP A 486 10.85 5.80 35.17
C ASP A 486 10.83 6.52 33.81
N MET A 487 12.01 7.01 33.41
CA MET A 487 12.27 7.57 32.09
C MET A 487 12.91 6.53 31.18
N LYS A 488 12.17 6.10 30.16
CA LYS A 488 12.58 4.98 29.28
C LYS A 488 13.33 5.39 27.99
N ALA A 489 13.66 6.68 27.82
CA ALA A 489 14.32 7.20 26.61
C ALA A 489 15.54 8.08 26.95
N VAL A 490 16.65 7.95 26.21
CA VAL A 490 17.92 8.66 26.45
C VAL A 490 17.91 10.04 25.82
N PHE A 491 18.10 11.06 26.65
CA PHE A 491 18.35 12.44 26.22
C PHE A 491 19.69 12.93 26.75
N SER A 492 20.42 13.69 25.94
CA SER A 492 21.64 14.36 26.39
C SER A 492 21.26 15.56 27.29
N GLY A 493 21.21 15.37 28.61
CA GLY A 493 20.99 16.46 29.57
C GLY A 493 19.53 16.78 29.91
N ALA A 494 18.60 15.82 29.78
CA ALA A 494 17.18 16.06 30.06
C ALA A 494 16.85 16.39 31.52
N GLN A 495 15.77 17.16 31.66
CA GLN A 495 15.09 17.46 32.92
C GLN A 495 13.59 17.10 32.77
N ALA A 496 13.01 16.45 33.77
CA ALA A 496 11.57 16.16 33.78
C ALA A 496 10.84 17.19 34.65
N GLY A 497 9.71 17.69 34.15
CA GLY A 497 8.77 18.53 34.89
C GLY A 497 7.47 17.79 35.15
N ILE A 498 7.06 17.68 36.40
CA ILE A 498 5.78 17.09 36.79
C ILE A 498 4.89 18.18 37.35
N LEU A 499 3.71 18.31 36.74
CA LEU A 499 2.64 19.19 37.20
C LEU A 499 1.61 18.37 37.98
N MET A 500 1.48 18.64 39.27
CA MET A 500 0.46 18.02 40.11
C MET A 500 -0.71 18.98 40.32
N LEU A 501 -1.93 18.54 39.99
CA LEU A 501 -3.16 19.30 40.21
C LEU A 501 -3.94 18.71 41.40
N GLY A 502 -4.04 19.46 42.50
CA GLY A 502 -4.90 19.12 43.65
C GLY A 502 -4.26 18.39 44.84
N ALA A 503 -2.96 18.55 45.11
CA ALA A 503 -2.31 17.86 46.24
C ALA A 503 -2.82 18.35 47.62
N GLY A 504 -3.30 17.45 48.48
CA GLY A 504 -3.51 17.76 49.90
C GLY A 504 -4.12 16.65 50.79
N ARG A 505 -4.37 16.97 52.07
CA ARG A 505 -5.04 16.12 53.07
C ARG A 505 -6.26 16.87 53.64
N THR A 506 -7.50 16.44 53.39
CA THR A 506 -8.62 16.80 54.28
C THR A 506 -9.67 15.70 54.43
N PRO A 507 -10.42 15.69 55.55
CA PRO A 507 -11.42 14.66 55.87
C PRO A 507 -12.84 14.98 55.37
N ALA A 508 -13.08 16.10 54.70
CA ALA A 508 -14.40 16.46 54.19
C ALA A 508 -14.31 17.37 52.96
N PRO A 509 -15.24 17.27 51.98
CA PRO A 509 -15.01 17.84 50.66
C PRO A 509 -15.95 19.08 50.40
N ILE A 510 -15.62 19.98 49.44
CA ILE A 510 -16.35 21.26 49.15
C ILE A 510 -17.59 21.09 48.25
N PRO A 511 -18.85 21.35 48.66
CA PRO A 511 -20.02 20.95 47.87
C PRO A 511 -20.21 21.71 46.56
N THR A 512 -20.38 20.97 45.46
CA THR A 512 -20.96 21.42 44.19
C THR A 512 -22.30 20.67 43.96
N PRO A 513 -23.14 21.08 42.97
CA PRO A 513 -24.38 20.39 42.62
C PRO A 513 -24.20 18.91 42.23
N PHE A 514 -22.96 18.47 41.97
CA PHE A 514 -22.58 17.11 41.61
C PHE A 514 -21.67 16.43 42.66
N GLY A 515 -21.55 17.00 43.87
CA GLY A 515 -20.62 16.53 44.89
C GLY A 515 -19.41 17.45 45.06
N ASN A 516 -18.42 17.06 45.85
CA ASN A 516 -17.54 18.02 46.49
C ASN A 516 -16.18 18.32 45.73
N LEU A 517 -15.68 19.57 45.60
CA LEU A 517 -14.53 20.04 44.77
C LEU A 517 -13.51 20.98 45.47
N LEU A 518 -12.25 20.54 45.67
CA LEU A 518 -11.14 21.39 46.17
C LEU A 518 -10.16 21.78 45.04
N ILE A 519 -9.80 23.06 44.92
CA ILE A 519 -8.74 23.56 44.01
C ILE A 519 -7.75 24.44 44.80
N LEU A 520 -6.49 24.01 44.86
CA LEU A 520 -5.33 24.78 45.34
C LEU A 520 -4.28 24.88 44.19
N PRO A 521 -3.31 25.81 44.28
CA PRO A 521 -2.42 26.11 43.15
C PRO A 521 -1.54 24.89 42.79
N PRO A 522 -1.19 24.75 41.50
CA PRO A 522 -0.33 23.68 41.03
C PRO A 522 1.00 23.64 41.79
N ILE A 523 1.49 22.43 42.11
CA ILE A 523 2.85 22.23 42.60
C ILE A 523 3.71 21.80 41.41
N PRO A 524 4.61 22.66 40.91
CA PRO A 524 5.61 22.25 39.94
C PRO A 524 6.73 21.49 40.65
N LEU A 525 6.96 20.24 40.27
CA LEU A 525 8.12 19.45 40.70
C LEU A 525 9.05 19.32 39.51
N THR A 526 10.29 19.80 39.64
CA THR A 526 11.35 19.61 38.63
C THR A 526 12.34 18.59 39.17
N VAL A 527 12.63 17.56 38.38
CA VAL A 527 13.61 16.54 38.75
C VAL A 527 14.63 16.37 37.63
N ILE A 528 15.90 16.36 38.00
CA ILE A 528 17.01 16.09 37.07
C ILE A 528 17.11 14.58 36.90
N VAL A 529 17.16 14.12 35.65
CA VAL A 529 17.34 12.69 35.33
C VAL A 529 18.77 12.48 34.84
N PRO A 530 19.65 11.87 35.65
CA PRO A 530 21.04 11.66 35.27
C PRO A 530 21.13 10.84 33.98
N ASN A 531 21.88 11.33 32.97
CA ASN A 531 22.02 10.72 31.64
C ASN A 531 20.73 10.63 30.81
N GLY A 532 19.66 11.31 31.22
CA GLY A 532 18.39 11.37 30.51
C GLY A 532 17.56 10.09 30.54
N THR A 533 18.02 9.00 31.17
CA THR A 533 17.25 7.75 31.40
C THR A 533 17.32 7.29 32.84
N GLY A 534 16.35 6.47 33.22
CA GLY A 534 16.40 5.67 34.43
C GLY A 534 15.32 6.01 35.44
N ILE A 535 15.42 5.36 36.58
CA ILE A 535 14.51 5.52 37.71
C ILE A 535 14.98 6.67 38.58
N VAL A 536 14.11 7.67 38.75
CA VAL A 536 14.35 8.80 39.64
C VAL A 536 13.29 8.86 40.73
N PRO A 537 13.69 8.83 42.02
CA PRO A 537 12.76 9.01 43.11
C PRO A 537 12.09 10.38 43.06
N LEU A 538 10.76 10.42 43.11
CA LEU A 538 9.97 11.65 43.11
C LEU A 538 9.42 11.91 44.53
N PRO A 539 10.10 12.71 45.37
CA PRO A 539 9.63 12.95 46.73
C PRO A 539 8.39 13.85 46.71
N ILE A 540 7.24 13.29 47.10
CA ILE A 540 6.01 14.07 47.25
C ILE A 540 5.99 14.69 48.66
N PRO A 541 6.01 16.02 48.79
CA PRO A 541 6.06 16.67 50.10
C PRO A 541 4.96 16.20 51.04
N ASN A 542 5.32 15.88 52.28
CA ASN A 542 4.34 15.59 53.34
C ASN A 542 4.04 16.86 54.15
N ASP A 543 3.51 17.89 53.48
CA ASP A 543 3.22 19.18 54.11
C ASP A 543 1.75 19.24 54.58
N SER A 544 1.55 19.54 55.86
CA SER A 544 0.23 19.70 56.48
C SER A 544 -0.57 20.90 55.95
N ASN A 545 0.08 21.83 55.25
CA ASN A 545 -0.55 22.99 54.63
C ASN A 545 -1.20 22.68 53.27
N LEU A 546 -0.93 21.51 52.69
CA LEU A 546 -1.55 21.05 51.44
C LEU A 546 -2.94 20.46 51.74
N THR A 547 -4.02 21.04 51.18
CA THR A 547 -5.41 20.58 51.36
C THR A 547 -6.02 20.10 50.02
N GLY A 548 -6.66 18.92 49.96
CA GLY A 548 -7.16 18.35 48.69
C GLY A 548 -7.09 16.81 48.57
N VAL A 549 -7.37 16.27 47.38
CA VAL A 549 -7.06 14.90 46.93
C VAL A 549 -6.35 15.07 45.60
N MET A 550 -5.23 14.38 45.37
CA MET A 550 -4.61 14.33 44.03
C MET A 550 -5.64 13.77 43.04
N VAL A 551 -6.36 14.67 42.36
CA VAL A 551 -7.42 14.29 41.42
C VAL A 551 -6.80 13.84 40.11
N ASN A 552 -5.71 14.52 39.71
CA ASN A 552 -4.97 14.20 38.50
C ASN A 552 -3.52 14.69 38.58
N TRP A 553 -2.62 14.01 37.88
CA TRP A 553 -1.23 14.44 37.69
C TRP A 553 -0.86 14.33 36.22
N GLN A 554 0.01 15.23 35.75
CA GLN A 554 0.56 15.18 34.39
C GLN A 554 2.08 15.29 34.46
N GLY A 555 2.75 14.41 33.75
CA GLY A 555 4.20 14.46 33.59
C GLY A 555 4.57 14.88 32.18
N ALA A 556 5.57 15.76 32.07
CA ALA A 556 6.21 16.11 30.82
C ALA A 556 7.73 15.96 30.95
N ALA A 557 8.35 15.32 29.97
CA ALA A 557 9.80 15.27 29.86
C ALA A 557 10.27 16.34 28.87
N PHE A 558 11.29 17.11 29.25
CA PHE A 558 11.86 18.18 28.45
C PHE A 558 13.36 17.94 28.25
N ASP A 559 13.81 17.99 27.01
CA ASP A 559 15.24 18.17 26.71
C ASP A 559 15.43 19.63 26.26
N PHE A 560 16.06 20.44 27.11
CA PHE A 560 16.32 21.86 26.81
C PHE A 560 17.36 22.05 25.68
N THR A 561 18.02 20.97 25.25
CA THR A 561 18.95 20.99 24.11
C THR A 561 18.34 20.45 22.82
N ASN A 562 17.31 19.59 22.88
CA ASN A 562 16.60 19.04 21.73
C ASN A 562 15.07 19.11 21.96
N THR A 563 14.36 19.87 21.13
CA THR A 563 12.92 20.24 21.19
C THR A 563 11.89 19.09 21.14
N VAL A 564 12.11 17.95 21.80
CA VAL A 564 11.20 16.80 21.86
C VAL A 564 10.49 16.77 23.21
N TYR A 565 9.15 16.71 23.17
CA TYR A 565 8.27 16.67 24.34
C TYR A 565 7.53 15.33 24.38
N GLY A 566 7.53 14.67 25.54
CA GLY A 566 6.72 13.46 25.79
C GLY A 566 5.68 13.75 26.85
N MET A 567 4.41 13.43 26.56
CA MET A 567 3.29 13.57 27.50
C MET A 567 2.61 12.21 27.69
N THR A 568 2.20 11.92 28.92
CA THR A 568 1.25 10.83 29.22
C THR A 568 0.54 11.10 30.54
N ASN A 569 -0.80 10.96 30.58
CA ASN A 569 -1.53 10.72 31.83
C ASN A 569 -2.96 10.11 31.71
N GLY A 570 -3.42 9.68 30.53
CA GLY A 570 -4.73 9.02 30.41
C GLY A 570 -5.97 9.86 30.72
N THR A 571 -5.88 11.17 30.99
CA THR A 571 -7.04 12.12 31.00
C THR A 571 -6.56 13.56 30.75
N GLU A 572 -6.88 14.08 29.56
CA GLU A 572 -6.20 15.15 28.81
C GLU A 572 -6.38 16.58 29.35
N TRP A 573 -5.26 17.34 29.41
CA TRP A 573 -5.15 18.81 29.32
C TRP A 573 -3.74 19.16 28.78
N PHE A 574 -3.58 20.30 28.09
CA PHE A 574 -2.34 20.71 27.41
C PHE A 574 -1.76 22.00 27.99
N VAL A 575 -0.43 22.08 28.13
CA VAL A 575 0.29 23.35 28.32
C VAL A 575 0.95 23.71 26.99
N GLY A 576 0.31 24.59 26.22
CA GLY A 576 0.91 25.21 25.05
C GLY A 576 1.85 26.34 25.47
N LEU A 577 3.00 26.47 24.81
CA LEU A 577 3.76 27.72 24.85
C LEU A 577 3.04 28.73 23.97
N SER A 578 2.51 29.79 24.58
CA SER A 578 2.29 31.04 23.86
C SER A 578 3.65 31.62 23.51
N ASN A 579 3.91 31.80 22.22
CA ASN A 579 4.40 33.07 21.70
C ASN A 579 3.49 33.46 20.54
#